data_AF-A0A7N2KZF1-F1
#
_entry.id   AF-A0A7N2KZF1-F1
#
_cell.length_a   1.000
_cell.length_b   1.000
_cell.length_c   1.000
_cell.angle_alpha   90.00
_cell.angle_beta   90.00
_cell.angle_gamma   90.00
#
_symmetry.space_group_name_H-M   'P 1'
#
loop_
_entity.id
_entity.type
_entity.pdbx_description
1 polymer ?
#
loop_
_entity_poly.entity_id
_entity_poly.type
_entity_poly.pdbx_seq_one_letter_code
_entity_poly.pdbx_strand_id
1 'polypeptide(L)'
;MFGPDICGTQTKKLHVILSYQGQNYPIKKDLECETDKLTHFYTFILRPDATYSILIDNRERDSGSMYVDWDILPPRKIKDVRANQIKETTS
;
A
#
# COMPACT_ATOMS: atom_id res chain seq x y z
N MET A 1 -9.25 -4.39 5.54
CA MET A 1 -8.87 -5.73 6.01
C MET A 1 -7.43 -5.67 6.50
N PHE A 2 -7.16 -6.22 7.68
CA PHE A 2 -5.81 -6.29 8.25
C PHE A 2 -5.59 -7.66 8.89
N GLY A 3 -4.49 -8.32 8.58
CA GLY A 3 -4.13 -9.59 9.23
C GLY A 3 -3.21 -10.49 8.39
N PRO A 4 -2.58 -11.49 9.03
CA PRO A 4 -1.74 -12.46 8.35
C PRO A 4 -2.58 -13.42 7.49
N ASP A 5 -2.05 -13.78 6.33
CA ASP A 5 -2.60 -14.76 5.39
C ASP A 5 -1.49 -15.71 4.94
N ILE A 6 -1.71 -17.00 5.16
CA ILE A 6 -0.74 -18.05 4.92
C ILE A 6 -1.40 -19.11 4.04
N CYS A 7 -0.85 -19.32 2.84
CA CYS A 7 -1.28 -20.34 1.90
C CYS A 7 -0.07 -21.12 1.36
N GLY A 8 0.07 -22.36 1.83
CA GLY A 8 1.18 -23.24 1.47
C GLY A 8 2.56 -22.68 1.88
N THR A 9 3.57 -22.99 1.08
CA THR A 9 4.96 -22.52 1.31
C THR A 9 5.24 -21.16 0.67
N GLN A 10 4.40 -20.72 -0.27
CA GLN A 10 4.67 -19.57 -1.13
C GLN A 10 4.00 -18.28 -0.65
N THR A 11 2.85 -18.36 0.03
CA THR A 11 2.11 -17.18 0.46
C THR A 11 2.23 -17.03 1.97
N LYS A 12 2.91 -15.98 2.42
CA LYS A 12 3.07 -15.60 3.83
C LYS A 12 2.99 -14.09 3.94
N LYS A 13 1.79 -13.55 3.77
CA LYS A 13 1.58 -12.11 3.59
C LYS A 13 0.80 -11.52 4.75
N LEU A 14 1.23 -10.36 5.23
CA LEU A 14 0.44 -9.49 6.09
C LEU A 14 -0.38 -8.55 5.19
N HIS A 15 -1.68 -8.81 5.08
CA HIS A 15 -2.57 -7.93 4.30
C HIS A 15 -2.86 -6.66 5.06
N VAL A 16 -2.74 -5.53 4.36
CA VAL A 16 -3.23 -4.22 4.81
C VAL A 16 -4.00 -3.60 3.66
N ILE A 17 -5.32 -3.69 3.72
CA ILE A 17 -6.23 -3.27 2.65
C ILE A 17 -7.12 -2.16 3.19
N LEU A 18 -7.05 -0.99 2.55
CA LEU A 18 -7.92 0.14 2.81
C LEU A 18 -9.08 0.13 1.82
N SER A 19 -10.29 0.40 2.30
CA SER A 19 -11.47 0.54 1.44
C SER A 19 -11.82 2.01 1.30
N TYR A 20 -11.95 2.49 0.07
CA TYR A 20 -12.31 3.87 -0.24
C TYR A 20 -13.17 3.91 -1.49
N GLN A 21 -14.27 4.67 -1.46
CA GLN A 21 -15.21 4.82 -2.59
C GLN A 21 -15.66 3.49 -3.23
N GLY A 22 -15.89 2.46 -2.41
CA GLY A 22 -16.34 1.15 -2.87
C GLY A 22 -15.27 0.29 -3.55
N GLN A 23 -14.01 0.73 -3.56
CA GLN A 23 -12.87 -0.04 -4.04
C GLN A 23 -11.95 -0.43 -2.87
N ASN A 24 -11.25 -1.55 -3.05
CA ASN A 24 -10.29 -2.06 -2.08
C ASN A 24 -8.86 -1.86 -2.61
N TYR A 25 -8.05 -1.17 -1.81
CA TYR A 25 -6.66 -0.84 -2.14
C TYR A 25 -5.75 -1.64 -1.21
N PRO A 26 -5.10 -2.71 -1.69
CA PRO A 26 -4.04 -3.36 -0.94
C PRO A 26 -2.80 -2.48 -0.88
N ILE A 27 -2.04 -2.58 0.21
CA ILE A 27 -0.74 -1.91 0.32
C ILE A 27 0.22 -2.42 -0.76
N LYS A 28 1.03 -1.51 -1.31
CA LYS A 28 2.04 -1.82 -2.33
C LYS A 28 3.19 -2.65 -1.79
N LYS A 29 3.53 -2.43 -0.52
CA LYS A 29 4.63 -3.11 0.17
C LYS A 29 4.32 -4.59 0.29
N ASP A 30 5.35 -5.41 0.11
CA ASP A 30 5.27 -6.82 0.43
C ASP A 30 5.66 -7.01 1.89
N LEU A 31 4.67 -7.30 2.74
CA LEU A 31 4.85 -7.44 4.18
C LEU A 31 4.70 -8.91 4.53
N GLU A 32 5.71 -9.48 5.19
CA GLU A 32 5.67 -10.87 5.63
C GLU A 32 5.01 -11.00 7.01
N CYS A 33 4.38 -12.15 7.26
CA CYS A 33 3.85 -12.50 8.57
C CYS A 33 4.74 -13.53 9.29
N GLU A 34 4.65 -13.56 10.61
CA GLU A 34 5.34 -14.56 11.42
C GLU A 34 4.76 -15.95 11.14
N THR A 35 5.63 -16.97 11.03
CA THR A 35 5.24 -18.32 10.57
C THR A 35 5.61 -19.45 11.53
N ASP A 36 6.06 -19.10 12.74
CA ASP A 36 6.26 -20.08 13.79
C ASP A 36 4.93 -20.50 14.45
N LYS A 37 5.01 -21.31 15.51
CA LYS A 37 3.83 -21.86 16.22
C LYS A 37 3.43 -21.04 17.46
N LEU A 38 4.00 -19.85 17.64
CA LEU A 38 3.73 -18.97 18.76
C LEU A 38 2.56 -18.04 18.45
N THR A 39 2.02 -17.43 19.51
CA THR A 39 1.00 -16.39 19.37
C THR A 39 1.67 -15.06 19.09
N HIS A 40 1.26 -14.40 18.00
CA HIS A 40 1.74 -13.08 17.63
C HIS A 40 0.61 -12.04 17.62
N PHE A 41 0.93 -10.82 18.06
CA PHE A 41 -0.01 -9.71 18.12
C PHE A 41 0.26 -8.72 16.97
N TYR A 42 -0.71 -8.57 16.07
CA TYR A 42 -0.64 -7.65 14.95
C TYR A 42 -1.43 -6.38 15.27
N THR A 43 -0.78 -5.21 15.17
CA THR A 43 -1.42 -3.91 15.39
C THR A 43 -1.25 -3.03 14.17
N PHE A 44 -2.34 -2.43 13.71
CA PHE A 44 -2.33 -1.41 12.66
C PHE A 44 -2.82 -0.08 13.24
N ILE A 45 -1.96 0.93 13.18
CA ILE A 45 -2.25 2.28 13.65
C ILE A 45 -2.33 3.19 12.43
N LEU A 46 -3.52 3.68 12.11
CA LEU A 46 -3.75 4.69 11.07
C LEU A 46 -4.05 6.03 11.75
N ARG A 47 -3.29 7.08 11.41
CA ARG A 47 -3.39 8.39 12.05
C ARG A 47 -4.15 9.41 11.17
N PRO A 48 -4.74 10.46 11.77
CA PRO A 48 -5.46 11.49 11.02
C PRO A 48 -4.60 12.29 10.02
N ASP A 49 -3.28 12.34 10.23
CA ASP A 49 -2.31 12.96 9.32
C ASP A 49 -1.96 12.08 8.10
N ALA A 50 -2.72 11.00 7.88
CA ALA A 50 -2.53 10.00 6.84
C ALA A 50 -1.20 9.23 6.91
N THR A 51 -0.56 9.22 8.08
CA THR A 51 0.55 8.29 8.38
C THR A 51 0.03 7.01 9.01
N TYR A 52 0.83 5.95 8.94
CA TYR A 52 0.53 4.69 9.62
C TYR A 52 1.76 4.04 10.26
N SER A 53 1.50 3.16 11.22
CA SER A 53 2.49 2.23 11.79
C SER A 53 1.88 0.82 11.88
N ILE A 54 2.69 -0.19 11.60
CA ILE A 54 2.37 -1.60 11.75
C ILE A 54 3.31 -2.18 12.80
N LEU A 55 2.74 -2.79 13.83
CA LEU A 55 3.49 -3.43 14.89
C LEU A 55 3.19 -4.93 14.89
N ILE A 56 4.24 -5.71 15.14
CA ILE A 56 4.16 -7.13 15.46
C ILE A 56 4.80 -7.31 16.83
N ASP A 57 4.05 -7.89 17.76
CA ASP A 57 4.48 -8.09 19.16
C ASP A 57 4.94 -6.79 19.82
N ASN A 58 4.16 -5.72 19.58
CA ASN A 58 4.38 -4.37 20.09
C ASN A 58 5.71 -3.73 19.63
N ARG A 59 6.34 -4.26 18.58
CA ARG A 59 7.52 -3.67 17.91
C ARG A 59 7.13 -3.16 16.54
N GLU A 60 7.51 -1.92 16.22
CA GLU A 60 7.26 -1.36 14.89
C GLU A 60 8.04 -2.16 13.82
N ARG A 61 7.31 -2.64 12.82
CA ARG A 61 7.85 -3.39 11.67
C ARG A 61 7.83 -2.57 10.40
N ASP A 62 6.82 -1.73 10.23
CA ASP A 62 6.71 -0.84 9.09
C ASP A 62 5.95 0.42 9.47
N SER A 63 6.28 1.52 8.82
CA SER A 63 5.58 2.79 8.93
C SER A 63 5.66 3.55 7.61
N GLY A 64 4.77 4.50 7.41
CA GLY A 64 4.70 5.20 6.13
C GLY A 64 3.51 6.14 5.99
N SER A 65 3.15 6.42 4.74
CA SER A 65 2.07 7.34 4.40
C SER A 65 1.09 6.70 3.41
N MET A 66 -0.20 6.90 3.67
CA MET A 66 -1.28 6.44 2.81
C MET A 66 -1.12 6.92 1.37
N TYR A 67 -0.56 8.12 1.16
CA TYR A 67 -0.39 8.73 -0.16
C TYR A 67 0.68 8.07 -1.03
N VAL A 68 1.60 7.30 -0.42
CA VAL A 68 2.72 6.67 -1.11
C VAL A 68 2.46 5.17 -1.24
N ASP A 69 2.04 4.56 -0.14
CA ASP A 69 2.02 3.11 0.02
C ASP A 69 0.71 2.46 -0.48
N TRP A 70 -0.27 3.26 -0.89
CA TRP A 70 -1.49 2.83 -1.57
C TRP A 70 -1.78 3.66 -2.83
N ASP A 71 -2.40 3.03 -3.83
CA ASP A 71 -2.88 3.69 -5.06
C ASP A 71 -4.32 4.22 -4.90
N ILE A 72 -4.61 4.92 -3.80
CA ILE A 72 -5.94 5.48 -3.52
C ILE A 72 -6.17 6.78 -4.30
N LEU A 73 -5.13 7.60 -4.46
CA LEU A 73 -5.24 8.88 -5.14
C LEU A 73 -4.86 8.75 -6.62
N PRO A 74 -5.50 9.53 -7.52
CA PRO A 74 -5.07 9.62 -8.90
C PRO A 74 -3.61 10.12 -8.99
N PRO A 75 -2.87 9.74 -10.05
CA PRO A 75 -1.48 10.14 -10.21
C PRO A 75 -1.30 11.65 -10.11
N ARG A 76 -0.32 12.11 -9.30
CA ARG A 76 -0.02 13.55 -9.14
C ARG A 76 0.42 14.25 -10.42
N LYS A 77 0.89 13.49 -11.43
CA LYS A 77 1.28 14.03 -12.75
C LYS A 77 0.34 13.49 -13.83
N ILE A 78 -0.48 14.38 -14.38
CA ILE A 78 -1.15 14.18 -15.67
C ILE A 78 -0.06 14.39 -16.73
N LYS A 79 0.24 13.39 -17.57
CA LYS A 79 1.04 13.64 -18.77
C LYS A 79 0.23 14.62 -19.63
N ASP A 80 0.79 15.79 -19.91
CA ASP A 80 0.14 16.79 -20.76
C ASP A 80 -0.03 16.19 -22.16
N VAL A 81 -1.28 15.88 -22.53
CA VAL A 81 -1.63 15.23 -23.81
C VAL A 81 -1.36 16.16 -25.00
N ARG A 82 -0.92 17.42 -24.76
CA ARG A 82 -0.65 18.43 -25.78
C ARG A 82 0.78 18.46 -26.33
N ALA A 83 1.67 17.56 -25.92
CA ALA A 83 3.05 17.52 -26.46
C ALA A 83 3.17 16.71 -27.76
N ASN A 84 2.25 16.87 -28.71
CA ASN A 84 2.38 16.24 -30.04
C ASN A 84 1.61 17.00 -31.15
N GLN A 85 1.79 18.32 -31.26
CA GLN A 85 1.53 19.04 -32.50
C GLN A 85 2.56 20.18 -32.68
N ILE A 86 3.72 19.85 -33.25
CA ILE A 86 4.37 20.75 -34.20
C ILE A 86 4.50 19.96 -35.50
N LYS A 87 3.45 20.03 -36.32
CA LYS A 87 3.61 19.95 -37.77
C LYS A 87 3.80 21.39 -38.22
N GLU A 88 5.03 21.81 -38.48
CA GLU A 88 5.28 22.98 -39.32
C GLU A 88 6.19 22.58 -40.47
N THR A 89 5.50 22.31 -41.58
CA THR A 89 5.96 22.54 -42.94
C THR A 89 6.34 24.01 -43.11
N THR A 90 7.55 24.35 -43.53
CA THR A 90 7.78 25.57 -44.33
C THR A 90 9.04 25.49 -45.18
N SER A 91 8.79 25.66 -46.49
CA SER A 91 9.61 26.06 -47.65
C SER A 91 10.86 25.30 -48.07
#